data_AF-A0A354NXH1-F1
#
_entry.id   AF-A0A354NXH1-F1
#
_cell.length_a   1.000
_cell.length_b   1.000
_cell.length_c   1.000
_cell.angle_alpha   90.00
_cell.angle_beta   90.00
_cell.angle_gamma   90.00
#
_symmetry.space_group_name_H-M   'P 1'
#
loop_
_entity.id
_entity.type
_entity.pdbx_description
1 polymer ?
#
loop_
_entity_poly.entity_id
_entity_poly.type
_entity_poly.pdbx_seq_one_letter_code
_entity_poly.pdbx_strand_id
1 'polypeptide(L)'
;MSDDSTPKEHVFSEGDQALIVDRRDRQYLVQLTQDNRFESHVGNFDLSKLIGMPYGSWLTSPSGHRIIAYKPTLADITLRMPRIATVMYPKDLATLLVYADIFPGAKVLEAGAGSGATTMTLLRAVGESGQVISYDTRQ
;
A
#
# COMPACT_ATOMS: atom_id res chain seq x y z
N MET A 1 -12.28 33.02 4.50
CA MET A 1 -12.16 32.11 3.34
C MET A 1 -10.70 32.12 2.94
N SER A 2 -9.88 31.36 3.65
CA SER A 2 -8.47 31.16 3.33
C SER A 2 -8.39 30.09 2.25
N ASP A 3 -7.87 30.49 1.09
CA ASP A 3 -7.64 29.68 -0.10
C ASP A 3 -6.57 28.61 0.22
N ASP A 4 -7.01 27.37 0.46
CA ASP A 4 -6.16 26.17 0.71
C ASP A 4 -5.78 25.52 -0.64
N SER A 5 -5.36 26.34 -1.61
CA SER A 5 -5.09 25.92 -3.01
C SER A 5 -3.64 25.48 -3.26
N THR A 6 -2.79 25.47 -2.24
CA THR A 6 -1.50 24.79 -2.29
C THR A 6 -1.75 23.28 -2.35
N PRO A 7 -1.25 22.54 -3.36
CA PRO A 7 -1.28 21.09 -3.31
C PRO A 7 -0.59 20.67 -2.01
N LYS A 8 -1.31 20.03 -1.09
CA LYS A 8 -0.68 19.43 0.09
C LYS A 8 0.42 18.51 -0.43
N GLU A 9 1.67 18.87 -0.18
CA GLU A 9 2.79 18.02 -0.56
C GLU A 9 2.57 16.66 0.08
N HIS A 10 2.41 15.66 -0.78
CA HIS A 10 2.23 14.29 -0.35
C HIS A 10 3.58 13.76 0.12
N VAL A 11 3.87 13.97 1.40
CA VAL A 11 5.12 13.56 2.05
C VAL A 11 4.95 12.25 2.80
N PHE A 12 6.05 11.51 2.95
CA PHE A 12 6.09 10.33 3.81
C PHE A 12 6.07 10.72 5.29
N SER A 13 5.32 9.95 6.07
CA SER A 13 5.32 10.01 7.53
C SER A 13 5.85 8.70 8.12
N GLU A 14 6.24 8.73 9.40
CA GLU A 14 6.52 7.51 10.13
C GLU A 14 5.28 6.60 10.16
N GLY A 15 5.47 5.29 9.99
CA GLY A 15 4.41 4.30 9.91
C GLY A 15 3.82 4.11 8.52
N ASP A 16 4.07 5.01 7.57
CA ASP A 16 3.61 4.86 6.18
C ASP A 16 4.23 3.63 5.52
N GLN A 17 3.46 3.00 4.63
CA GLN A 17 3.99 2.04 3.68
C GLN A 17 4.63 2.80 2.50
N ALA A 18 5.82 2.40 2.10
CA ALA A 18 6.54 2.91 0.94
C ALA A 18 6.86 1.77 -0.02
N LEU A 19 6.64 2.01 -1.32
CA LEU A 19 7.11 1.14 -2.39
C LEU A 19 8.46 1.63 -2.88
N ILE A 20 9.50 0.87 -2.58
CA ILE A 20 10.86 1.14 -3.04
C ILE A 20 11.07 0.44 -4.38
N VAL A 21 11.47 1.20 -5.39
CA VAL A 21 11.76 0.69 -6.74
C VAL A 21 13.22 0.95 -7.07
N ASP A 22 13.93 -0.08 -7.49
CA ASP A 22 15.32 0.04 -7.94
C ASP A 22 15.43 0.23 -9.46
N ARG A 23 16.66 0.38 -9.96
CA ARG A 23 16.93 0.58 -11.40
C ARG A 23 16.62 -0.64 -12.28
N ARG A 24 16.29 -1.79 -11.69
CA ARG A 24 15.88 -3.02 -12.38
C ARG A 24 14.38 -3.28 -12.23
N ASP A 25 13.62 -2.26 -11.82
CA ASP A 25 12.19 -2.34 -11.52
C ASP A 25 11.82 -3.37 -10.45
N ARG A 26 12.77 -3.76 -9.59
CA ARG A 26 12.45 -4.58 -8.42
C ARG A 26 11.79 -3.71 -7.38
N GLN A 27 10.67 -4.20 -6.84
CA GLN A 27 9.79 -3.43 -5.98
C GLN A 27 9.67 -4.08 -4.60
N TYR A 28 9.90 -3.28 -3.57
CA TYR A 28 9.90 -3.70 -2.17
C TYR A 28 8.90 -2.87 -1.39
N LEU A 29 7.97 -3.52 -0.71
CA LEU A 29 7.02 -2.83 0.17
C LEU A 29 7.60 -2.81 1.58
N VAL A 30 7.80 -1.61 2.13
CA VAL A 30 8.46 -1.40 3.42
C VAL A 30 7.66 -0.41 4.26
N GLN A 31 7.50 -0.69 5.55
CA GLN A 31 6.96 0.29 6.49
C GLN A 31 8.07 1.23 6.97
N LEU A 32 7.87 2.54 6.89
CA LEU A 32 8.86 3.53 7.32
C LEU A 32 8.89 3.68 8.84
N THR A 33 10.09 3.63 9.42
CA THR A 33 10.37 3.86 10.84
C THR A 33 11.62 4.75 10.97
N GLN A 34 11.86 5.32 12.16
CA GLN A 34 13.04 6.17 12.39
C GLN A 34 14.38 5.43 12.24
N ASP A 35 14.40 4.11 12.48
CA ASP A 35 15.63 3.29 12.43
C ASP A 35 15.72 2.44 11.15
N ASN A 36 14.91 2.76 10.14
CA ASN A 36 14.66 1.85 9.03
C ASN A 36 15.85 1.76 8.07
N ARG A 37 16.57 0.63 8.11
CA ARG A 37 17.65 0.30 7.18
C ARG A 37 17.17 -0.73 6.18
N PHE A 38 17.32 -0.42 4.90
CA PHE A 38 16.98 -1.31 3.81
C PHE A 38 18.25 -1.86 3.17
N GLU A 39 18.47 -3.15 3.39
CA GLU A 39 19.55 -3.89 2.76
C GLU A 39 19.01 -4.63 1.55
N SER A 40 19.70 -4.49 0.43
CA SER A 40 19.34 -5.16 -0.81
C SER A 40 20.60 -5.52 -1.59
N HIS A 41 20.45 -6.35 -2.61
CA HIS A 41 21.55 -6.66 -3.53
C HIS A 41 22.13 -5.44 -4.26
N VAL A 42 21.44 -4.29 -4.26
CA VAL A 42 21.92 -3.03 -4.87
C VAL A 42 22.50 -2.06 -3.83
N GLY A 43 22.58 -2.45 -2.56
CA GLY A 43 23.21 -1.68 -1.50
C GLY A 43 22.32 -1.44 -0.30
N ASN A 44 22.88 -0.69 0.64
CA ASN A 44 22.26 -0.34 1.91
C ASN A 44 21.76 1.10 1.87
N PHE A 45 20.50 1.29 2.23
CA PHE A 45 19.82 2.57 2.21
C PHE A 45 19.25 2.86 3.59
N ASP A 46 19.43 4.10 4.04
CA ASP A 46 18.80 4.63 5.23
C ASP A 46 17.44 5.22 4.84
N LEU A 47 16.38 4.44 5.04
CA LEU A 47 15.03 4.82 4.63
C LEU A 47 14.38 5.82 5.59
N SER A 48 14.94 6.02 6.79
CA SER A 48 14.48 7.07 7.71
C SER A 48 14.50 8.46 7.04
N LYS A 49 15.45 8.66 6.12
CA LYS A 49 15.59 9.89 5.33
C LYS A 49 14.40 10.18 4.42
N LEU A 50 13.56 9.20 4.11
CA LEU A 50 12.34 9.42 3.33
C LEU A 50 11.26 10.15 4.13
N ILE A 51 11.27 10.06 5.47
CA ILE A 51 10.27 10.73 6.31
C ILE A 51 10.40 12.24 6.12
N GLY A 52 9.27 12.89 5.78
CA GLY A 52 9.21 14.30 5.41
C GLY A 52 9.56 14.60 3.95
N MET A 53 10.05 13.63 3.18
CA MET A 53 10.27 13.81 1.74
C MET A 53 8.98 13.58 0.94
N PRO A 54 8.81 14.26 -0.21
CA PRO A 54 7.70 13.99 -1.13
C PRO A 54 7.71 12.56 -1.68
N TYR A 55 6.53 12.02 -1.99
CA TYR A 55 6.42 10.78 -2.76
C TYR A 55 7.12 10.94 -4.13
N GLY A 56 7.78 9.89 -4.59
CA GLY A 56 8.63 9.93 -5.79
C GLY A 56 10.06 10.41 -5.53
N SER A 57 10.46 10.55 -4.26
CA SER A 57 11.82 10.94 -3.89
C SER A 57 12.86 9.86 -4.17
N TRP A 58 14.04 10.29 -4.60
CA TRP A 58 15.20 9.42 -4.82
C TRP A 58 16.08 9.33 -3.57
N LEU A 59 16.56 8.13 -3.26
CA LEU A 59 17.69 7.93 -2.35
C LEU A 59 18.90 7.36 -3.10
N THR A 60 20.08 7.82 -2.69
CA THR A 60 21.36 7.34 -3.21
C THR A 60 22.13 6.68 -2.08
N SER A 61 22.55 5.42 -2.29
CA SER A 61 23.42 4.70 -1.36
C SER A 61 24.86 5.26 -1.40
N PRO A 62 25.68 5.02 -0.36
CA PRO A 62 27.10 5.39 -0.38
C PRO A 62 27.90 4.81 -1.56
N SER A 63 27.45 3.69 -2.14
CA SER A 63 28.07 3.06 -3.31
C SER A 63 27.56 3.61 -4.65
N GLY A 64 26.73 4.67 -4.64
CA GLY A 64 26.23 5.36 -5.83
C GLY A 64 24.97 4.76 -6.46
N HIS A 65 24.43 3.67 -5.93
CA HIS A 65 23.16 3.11 -6.42
C HIS A 65 21.98 3.98 -6.00
N ARG A 66 20.94 4.05 -6.85
CA ARG A 66 19.75 4.87 -6.64
C ARG A 66 18.50 4.00 -6.56
N ILE A 67 17.60 4.39 -5.66
CA ILE A 67 16.23 3.88 -5.53
C ILE A 67 15.26 5.05 -5.52
N ILE A 68 14.01 4.81 -5.92
CA ILE A 68 12.91 5.77 -5.80
C ILE A 68 11.83 5.20 -4.89
N ALA A 69 11.22 6.05 -4.07
CA ALA A 69 10.16 5.66 -3.14
C ALA A 69 8.82 6.28 -3.53
N TYR A 70 7.79 5.45 -3.68
CA TYR A 70 6.42 5.89 -3.96
C TYR A 70 5.47 5.51 -2.82
N LYS A 71 4.31 6.18 -2.74
CA LYS A 71 3.19 5.65 -1.99
C LYS A 71 2.60 4.43 -2.72
N PRO A 72 2.50 3.26 -2.08
CA PRO A 72 1.99 2.06 -2.72
C PRO A 72 0.50 2.20 -3.05
N THR A 73 0.11 1.65 -4.20
CA THR A 73 -1.29 1.46 -4.54
C THR A 73 -1.88 0.27 -3.78
N LEU A 74 -3.21 0.10 -3.83
CA LEU A 74 -3.83 -1.13 -3.32
C LEU A 74 -3.29 -2.36 -4.03
N ALA A 75 -3.05 -2.29 -5.34
CA ALA A 75 -2.49 -3.40 -6.10
C ALA A 75 -1.08 -3.77 -5.61
N ASP A 76 -0.24 -2.77 -5.29
CA ASP A 76 1.10 -3.00 -4.75
C ASP A 76 1.05 -3.70 -3.40
N ILE A 77 0.13 -3.28 -2.53
CA ILE A 77 -0.09 -3.90 -1.22
C ILE A 77 -0.59 -5.33 -1.42
N THR A 78 -1.63 -5.55 -2.22
CA THR A 78 -2.21 -6.88 -2.46
C THR A 78 -1.18 -7.89 -2.98
N LEU A 79 -0.24 -7.44 -3.82
CA LEU A 79 0.78 -8.33 -4.38
C LEU A 79 1.91 -8.67 -3.38
N ARG A 80 2.16 -7.81 -2.39
CA ARG A 80 3.35 -7.88 -1.51
C ARG A 80 3.04 -8.06 -0.02
N MET A 81 1.77 -8.01 0.36
CA MET A 81 1.33 -8.29 1.71
C MET A 81 1.71 -9.72 2.13
N PRO A 82 1.97 -9.94 3.44
CA PRO A 82 2.15 -11.30 3.97
C PRO A 82 0.96 -12.18 3.64
N ARG A 83 1.24 -13.39 3.14
CA ARG A 83 0.20 -14.34 2.74
C ARG A 83 0.00 -15.38 3.84
N ILE A 84 -1.16 -15.33 4.49
CA ILE A 84 -1.63 -16.39 5.39
C ILE A 84 -2.63 -17.32 4.71
N ALA A 85 -3.11 -16.94 3.53
CA ALA A 85 -3.97 -17.71 2.64
C ALA A 85 -3.77 -17.25 1.18
N THR A 86 -4.27 -18.03 0.23
CA THR A 86 -4.32 -17.62 -1.18
C THR A 86 -5.12 -16.32 -1.32
N VAL A 87 -4.54 -15.34 -2.01
CA VAL A 87 -5.15 -14.02 -2.23
C VAL A 87 -5.76 -13.92 -3.62
N MET A 88 -6.86 -13.18 -3.76
CA MET A 88 -7.32 -12.72 -5.06
C MET A 88 -6.40 -11.63 -5.60
N TYR A 89 -6.08 -11.72 -6.89
CA TYR A 89 -5.21 -10.77 -7.56
C TYR A 89 -6.01 -9.55 -8.04
N PRO A 90 -5.36 -8.40 -8.31
CA PRO A 90 -6.05 -7.17 -8.71
C PRO A 90 -7.06 -7.32 -9.85
N LYS A 91 -6.77 -8.19 -10.84
CA LYS A 91 -7.70 -8.47 -11.95
C LYS A 91 -9.04 -9.03 -11.47
N ASP A 92 -9.00 -9.97 -10.53
CA ASP A 92 -10.21 -10.68 -10.05
C ASP A 92 -10.95 -9.81 -9.04
N LEU A 93 -10.21 -9.03 -8.25
CA LEU A 93 -10.78 -8.06 -7.32
C LEU A 93 -11.59 -6.98 -8.07
N ALA A 94 -11.06 -6.46 -9.18
CA ALA A 94 -11.79 -5.50 -10.01
C ALA A 94 -13.07 -6.13 -10.59
N THR A 95 -12.98 -7.36 -11.10
CA THR A 95 -14.14 -8.12 -11.60
C THR A 95 -15.17 -8.36 -10.49
N LEU A 96 -14.74 -8.73 -9.28
CA LEU A 96 -15.61 -8.93 -8.14
C LEU A 96 -16.46 -7.69 -7.84
N LEU A 97 -15.84 -6.50 -7.82
CA LEU A 97 -16.57 -5.26 -7.52
C LEU A 97 -17.70 -5.00 -8.52
N VAL A 98 -17.47 -5.30 -9.80
CA VAL A 98 -18.45 -5.11 -10.87
C VAL A 98 -19.57 -6.15 -10.79
N TYR A 99 -19.23 -7.44 -10.67
CA TYR A 99 -20.24 -8.50 -10.67
C TYR A 99 -21.06 -8.56 -9.38
N ALA A 100 -20.48 -8.18 -8.25
CA ALA A 100 -21.18 -8.10 -6.98
C ALA A 100 -21.93 -6.77 -6.77
N ASP A 101 -21.93 -5.89 -7.79
CA ASP A 101 -22.58 -4.58 -7.76
C ASP A 101 -22.24 -3.78 -6.49
N ILE A 102 -20.94 -3.65 -6.20
CA ILE A 102 -20.46 -2.96 -5.00
C ILE A 102 -20.47 -1.45 -5.25
N PHE A 103 -21.15 -0.70 -4.37
CA PHE A 103 -21.29 0.76 -4.46
C PHE A 103 -21.04 1.44 -3.10
N PRO A 104 -20.75 2.76 -3.09
CA PRO A 104 -20.60 3.51 -1.84
C PRO A 104 -21.86 3.45 -0.96
N GLY A 105 -21.71 3.09 0.31
CA GLY A 105 -22.81 2.85 1.25
C GLY A 105 -23.31 1.40 1.30
N ALA A 106 -22.79 0.49 0.46
CA ALA A 106 -23.17 -0.91 0.49
C ALA A 106 -22.79 -1.59 1.82
N LYS A 107 -23.62 -2.55 2.24
CA LYS A 107 -23.32 -3.47 3.34
C LYS A 107 -22.97 -4.84 2.76
N VAL A 108 -21.73 -5.26 2.94
CA VAL A 108 -21.18 -6.46 2.30
C VAL A 108 -20.74 -7.44 3.37
N LEU A 109 -21.16 -8.71 3.22
CA LEU A 109 -20.63 -9.82 4.01
C LEU A 109 -19.55 -10.52 3.17
N GLU A 110 -18.36 -10.69 3.74
CA GLU A 110 -17.37 -11.64 3.25
C GLU A 110 -17.13 -12.75 4.27
N ALA A 111 -16.83 -13.95 3.77
CA ALA A 111 -16.48 -15.10 4.60
C ALA A 111 -15.11 -15.64 4.15
N GLY A 112 -14.21 -15.80 5.11
CA GLY A 112 -12.79 -16.00 4.90
C GLY A 112 -12.07 -14.67 4.66
N ALA A 113 -11.63 -14.01 5.73
CA ALA A 113 -10.82 -12.80 5.66
C ALA A 113 -9.52 -13.05 4.87
N GLY A 114 -9.05 -14.30 4.85
CA GLY A 114 -7.90 -14.70 4.06
C GLY A 114 -6.68 -13.93 4.53
N SER A 115 -5.95 -13.30 3.61
CA SER A 115 -4.87 -12.36 3.98
C SER A 115 -5.37 -10.91 4.10
N GLY A 116 -6.61 -10.61 3.70
CA GLY A 116 -7.22 -9.26 3.77
C GLY A 116 -7.31 -8.49 2.44
N ALA A 117 -6.88 -9.08 1.32
CA ALA A 117 -6.90 -8.42 0.01
C ALA A 117 -8.33 -8.03 -0.44
N THR A 118 -9.29 -8.95 -0.26
CA THR A 118 -10.71 -8.71 -0.54
C THR A 118 -11.27 -7.66 0.38
N THR A 119 -11.03 -7.79 1.68
CA THR A 119 -11.51 -6.89 2.72
C THR A 119 -11.08 -5.46 2.46
N MET A 120 -9.79 -5.24 2.17
CA MET A 120 -9.23 -3.92 1.84
C MET A 120 -9.87 -3.33 0.58
N THR A 121 -10.16 -4.17 -0.41
CA THR A 121 -10.81 -3.75 -1.66
C THR A 121 -12.26 -3.32 -1.41
N LEU A 122 -13.02 -4.13 -0.67
CA LEU A 122 -14.39 -3.84 -0.31
C LEU A 122 -14.49 -2.57 0.55
N LEU A 123 -13.63 -2.41 1.56
CA LEU A 123 -13.61 -1.23 2.42
C LEU A 123 -13.41 0.07 1.62
N ARG A 124 -12.54 0.04 0.60
CA ARG A 124 -12.38 1.19 -0.30
C ARG A 124 -13.61 1.44 -1.17
N ALA A 125 -14.25 0.39 -1.66
CA ALA A 125 -15.38 0.50 -2.57
C ALA A 125 -16.67 0.96 -1.88
N VAL A 126 -16.95 0.47 -0.66
CA VAL A 126 -18.14 0.84 0.10
C VAL A 126 -18.04 2.23 0.73
N GLY A 127 -16.83 2.78 0.87
CA GLY A 127 -16.61 4.13 1.38
C GLY A 127 -17.03 4.31 2.85
N GLU A 128 -17.01 5.57 3.32
CA GLU A 128 -17.19 5.92 4.74
C GLU A 128 -18.58 5.60 5.30
N SER A 129 -19.61 5.60 4.46
CA SER A 129 -21.00 5.30 4.85
C SER A 129 -21.36 3.81 4.71
N GLY A 130 -20.49 3.02 4.10
CA GLY A 130 -20.69 1.59 3.89
C GLY A 130 -20.20 0.74 5.05
N GLN A 131 -20.38 -0.58 4.93
CA GLN A 131 -19.94 -1.53 5.94
C GLN A 131 -19.48 -2.84 5.30
N VAL A 132 -18.34 -3.35 5.75
CA VAL A 132 -17.87 -4.71 5.44
C VAL A 132 -17.92 -5.53 6.73
N ILE A 133 -18.68 -6.62 6.71
CA ILE A 133 -18.72 -7.62 7.77
C ILE A 133 -17.86 -8.77 7.29
N SER A 134 -16.71 -8.99 7.93
CA SER A 134 -15.81 -10.10 7.60
C SER A 134 -15.90 -11.17 8.67
N TYR A 135 -16.07 -12.42 8.26
CA TYR A 135 -16.16 -13.58 9.14
C TYR A 135 -15.10 -14.62 8.78
N ASP A 136 -14.20 -14.96 9.70
CA ASP A 136 -13.19 -16.00 9.52
C ASP A 136 -13.24 -16.97 10.71
N THR A 137 -13.18 -18.26 10.44
CA THR A 137 -13.27 -19.31 11.46
C THR A 137 -11.91 -19.66 12.08
N ARG A 138 -10.81 -19.15 11.51
CA ARG A 138 -9.46 -19.30 12.05
C ARG A 138 -9.32 -18.35 13.25
N GLN A 139 -9.08 -18.94 14.44
CA GLN A 139 -8.78 -18.21 15.68
C GLN A 139 -7.31 -17.79 15.72
#